data_AF-A0A936XPQ7-F1
#
_entry.id   AF-A0A936XPQ7-F1
#
_cell.length_a   1.000
_cell.length_b   1.000
_cell.length_c   1.000
_cell.angle_alpha   90.00
_cell.angle_beta   90.00
_cell.angle_gamma   90.00
#
_symmetry.space_group_name_H-M   'P 1'
#
loop_
_entity.id
_entity.type
_entity.pdbx_description
1 polymer ?
#
loop_
_entity_poly.entity_id
_entity_poly.type
_entity_poly.pdbx_seq_one_letter_code
_entity_poly.pdbx_strand_id
1 'polypeptide(L)'
;MKTFKTFDAWISTGLILSFVLINMIDKPESLIDTNILTGYFVVGGWQVISMIVHAFTGFFTKRWGARYIYHWLTFISLVTIPGSFWVLAFTAPFMAIFYTGLCFGEVWKMNQRPLDILK
;
A
#
# COMPACT_ATOMS: atom_id res chain seq x y z
N MET A 1 -15.94 -9.10 0.72
CA MET A 1 -14.48 -9.39 0.68
C MET A 1 -13.84 -8.98 -0.63
N LYS A 2 -14.34 -9.46 -1.78
CA LYS A 2 -13.96 -8.93 -3.09
C LYS A 2 -14.16 -7.42 -3.19
N THR A 3 -15.32 -6.95 -2.72
CA THR A 3 -15.66 -5.52 -2.57
C THR A 3 -14.60 -4.75 -1.79
N PHE A 4 -14.24 -5.20 -0.58
CA PHE A 4 -13.20 -4.56 0.24
C PHE A 4 -11.86 -4.45 -0.50
N LYS A 5 -11.38 -5.53 -1.13
CA LYS A 5 -10.12 -5.50 -1.89
C LYS A 5 -10.17 -4.58 -3.11
N THR A 6 -11.31 -4.54 -3.79
CA THR A 6 -11.53 -3.61 -4.89
C THR A 6 -11.50 -2.17 -4.38
N PHE A 7 -12.18 -1.87 -3.26
CA PHE A 7 -12.11 -0.56 -2.61
C PHE A 7 -10.68 -0.21 -2.18
N ASP A 8 -9.96 -1.15 -1.56
CA ASP A 8 -8.59 -0.92 -1.11
C ASP A 8 -7.63 -0.60 -2.26
N ALA A 9 -7.74 -1.32 -3.39
CA ALA A 9 -6.95 -1.04 -4.59
C ALA A 9 -7.25 0.36 -5.16
N TRP A 10 -8.54 0.74 -5.24
CA TRP A 10 -8.94 2.05 -5.75
C TRP A 10 -8.60 3.19 -4.82
N ILE A 11 -8.79 3.03 -3.50
CA ILE A 11 -8.41 4.03 -2.50
C ILE A 11 -6.90 4.23 -2.52
N SER A 12 -6.11 3.15 -2.52
CA SER A 12 -4.65 3.26 -2.59
C SER A 12 -4.19 3.96 -3.86
N THR A 13 -4.79 3.63 -5.01
CA THR A 13 -4.50 4.31 -6.29
C THR A 13 -4.86 5.80 -6.23
N GLY A 14 -6.05 6.12 -5.73
CA GLY A 14 -6.53 7.50 -5.60
C GLY A 14 -5.67 8.33 -4.66
N LEU A 15 -5.24 7.77 -3.53
CA LEU A 15 -4.35 8.42 -2.59
C LEU A 15 -2.97 8.70 -3.19
N ILE A 16 -2.38 7.73 -3.91
CA ILE A 16 -1.08 7.91 -4.59
C ILE A 16 -1.20 8.98 -5.69
N LEU A 17 -2.23 8.91 -6.53
CA LEU A 17 -2.43 9.90 -7.61
C LEU A 17 -2.66 11.30 -7.04
N SER A 18 -3.49 11.43 -6.00
CA SER A 18 -3.75 12.70 -5.35
C SER A 18 -2.49 13.28 -4.73
N PHE A 19 -1.68 12.44 -4.07
CA PHE A 19 -0.39 12.85 -3.52
C PHE A 19 0.54 13.40 -4.61
N VAL A 20 0.68 12.69 -5.74
CA VAL A 20 1.51 13.14 -6.86
C VAL A 20 1.00 14.48 -7.41
N LEU A 21 -0.30 14.59 -7.66
CA LEU A 21 -0.90 15.81 -8.23
C LEU A 21 -0.73 17.02 -7.31
N ILE A 22 -0.99 16.88 -6.00
CA ILE A 22 -0.84 17.97 -5.03
C ILE A 22 0.61 18.45 -4.99
N ASN A 23 1.57 17.52 -4.92
CA ASN A 23 2.99 17.90 -4.87
C ASN A 23 3.50 18.52 -6.19
N MET A 24 2.92 18.15 -7.34
CA MET A 24 3.23 18.80 -8.61
C MET A 24 2.69 20.23 -8.69
N ILE A 25 1.55 20.51 -8.04
CA ILE A 25 0.92 21.84 -8.02
C ILE A 25 1.64 22.75 -7.02
N ASP A 26 1.80 22.29 -5.78
CA ASP A 26 2.34 23.09 -4.69
C ASP A 26 3.86 23.28 -4.76
N LYS A 27 4.57 22.41 -5.50
CA LYS A 27 6.02 22.47 -5.72
C LYS A 27 6.82 22.72 -4.42
N PRO A 28 6.72 21.82 -3.44
CA PRO A 28 7.39 21.99 -2.16
C PRO A 28 8.90 22.11 -2.34
N GLU A 29 9.53 23.04 -1.61
CA GLU A 29 10.97 23.29 -1.69
C GLU A 29 11.81 22.29 -0.89
N SER A 30 11.18 21.53 0.01
CA SER A 30 11.82 20.56 0.91
C SER A 30 10.97 19.30 1.06
N LEU A 31 11.63 18.17 1.36
CA LEU A 31 10.96 16.91 1.71
C LEU A 31 10.28 16.96 3.09
N ILE A 32 10.65 17.93 3.93
CA ILE A 32 10.02 18.20 5.22
C ILE A 32 9.04 19.37 5.03
N ASP A 33 8.11 19.19 4.10
CA ASP A 33 6.99 20.10 3.89
C ASP A 33 5.72 19.49 4.49
N THR A 34 4.82 20.35 4.96
CA THR A 34 3.55 19.94 5.58
C THR A 34 2.72 19.06 4.65
N ASN A 35 2.70 19.37 3.35
CA ASN A 35 1.94 18.61 2.34
C ASN A 35 2.54 17.22 2.12
N ILE A 36 3.88 17.14 2.04
CA ILE A 36 4.60 15.88 1.87
C ILE A 36 4.40 14.98 3.10
N LEU A 37 4.59 15.52 4.30
CA LEU A 37 4.43 14.79 5.55
C LEU A 37 2.98 14.31 5.72
N THR A 38 2.01 15.17 5.46
CA THR A 38 0.58 14.80 5.51
C THR A 38 0.29 13.66 4.54
N GLY A 39 0.82 13.74 3.32
CA GLY A 39 0.70 12.67 2.34
C GLY A 39 1.31 11.34 2.80
N TYR A 40 2.51 11.36 3.38
CA TYR A 40 3.11 10.15 3.97
C TYR A 40 2.23 9.55 5.08
N PHE A 41 1.69 10.38 5.97
CA PHE A 41 0.80 9.92 7.03
C PHE A 41 -0.51 9.35 6.50
N VAL A 42 -1.14 9.99 5.51
CA VAL A 42 -2.42 9.55 4.96
C VAL A 42 -2.25 8.29 4.11
N VAL A 43 -1.31 8.28 3.16
CA VAL A 43 -1.04 7.13 2.28
C VAL A 43 -0.52 5.95 3.09
N GLY A 44 0.47 6.20 3.97
CA GLY A 44 1.06 5.17 4.83
C GLY A 44 0.07 4.66 5.88
N GLY A 45 -0.72 5.55 6.49
CA GLY A 45 -1.76 5.20 7.44
C GLY A 45 -2.82 4.28 6.83
N TRP A 46 -3.31 4.60 5.62
CA TRP A 46 -4.23 3.72 4.91
C TRP A 46 -3.62 2.34 4.64
N GLN A 47 -2.36 2.27 4.19
CA GLN A 47 -1.68 1.01 3.94
C GLN A 47 -1.54 0.16 5.22
N VAL A 48 -1.24 0.77 6.36
CA VAL A 48 -1.14 0.07 7.64
C VAL A 48 -2.50 -0.44 8.10
N ILE A 49 -3.54 0.37 8.00
CA ILE A 49 -4.92 -0.05 8.34
C ILE A 49 -5.32 -1.23 7.46
N SER A 50 -5.09 -1.12 6.15
CA SER A 50 -5.44 -2.18 5.21
C SER A 50 -4.64 -3.47 5.48
N MET A 51 -3.35 -3.35 5.75
CA MET A 51 -2.48 -4.45 6.18
C MET A 51 -3.04 -5.17 7.42
N ILE A 52 -3.52 -4.42 8.41
CA ILE A 52 -4.12 -4.96 9.63
C ILE A 52 -5.41 -5.74 9.29
N VAL A 53 -6.31 -5.17 8.48
CA VAL A 53 -7.54 -5.86 8.04
C VAL A 53 -7.21 -7.17 7.31
N HIS A 54 -6.18 -7.17 6.47
CA HIS A 54 -5.72 -8.37 5.77
C HIS A 54 -5.09 -9.42 6.69
N ALA A 55 -4.36 -8.99 7.73
CA ALA A 55 -3.81 -9.89 8.74
C ALA A 55 -4.93 -10.55 9.56
N PHE A 56 -5.92 -9.77 10.03
CA PHE A 56 -7.05 -10.29 10.81
C PHE A 56 -7.94 -11.25 10.02
N THR A 57 -8.16 -10.97 8.73
CA THR A 57 -9.01 -11.83 7.89
C THR A 57 -8.27 -13.07 7.36
N GLY A 58 -6.94 -13.12 7.45
CA GLY A 58 -6.13 -14.25 6.97
C GLY A 58 -6.06 -14.35 5.43
N PHE A 59 -6.39 -13.29 4.70
CA PHE A 59 -6.50 -13.34 3.25
C PHE A 59 -5.13 -13.14 2.59
N PHE A 60 -4.70 -14.15 1.81
CA PHE A 60 -3.44 -14.15 1.05
C PHE A 60 -2.18 -14.05 1.94
N THR A 61 -2.30 -14.24 3.24
CA THR A 61 -1.20 -14.29 4.22
C THR A 61 -0.58 -15.68 4.34
N LYS A 62 -0.49 -16.43 3.22
CA LYS A 62 0.26 -17.69 3.20
C LYS A 62 1.73 -17.40 3.53
N ARG A 63 2.35 -18.27 4.32
CA ARG A 63 3.78 -18.18 4.66
C ARG A 63 4.60 -18.11 3.37
N TRP A 64 5.50 -17.13 3.27
CA TRP A 64 6.30 -16.79 2.07
C TRP A 64 5.51 -16.25 0.85
N GLY A 65 4.24 -15.90 1.01
CA GLY A 65 3.50 -15.17 -0.03
C GLY A 65 3.97 -13.72 -0.15
N ALA A 66 3.74 -13.10 -1.31
CA ALA A 66 4.11 -11.69 -1.57
C ALA A 66 3.56 -10.73 -0.48
N ARG A 67 2.33 -10.97 -0.01
CA ARG A 67 1.71 -10.18 1.07
C ARG A 67 2.38 -10.38 2.43
N TYR A 68 2.86 -11.58 2.72
CA TYR A 68 3.64 -11.84 3.95
C TYR A 68 4.96 -11.08 3.94
N ILE A 69 5.67 -11.09 2.80
CA ILE A 69 6.91 -10.33 2.62
C ILE A 69 6.63 -8.82 2.75
N TYR A 70 5.55 -8.33 2.12
CA TYR A 70 5.12 -6.94 2.25
C TYR A 70 4.91 -6.53 3.71
N HIS A 71 4.15 -7.32 4.48
CA HIS A 71 3.88 -7.00 5.89
C HIS A 71 5.18 -6.84 6.69
N TRP A 72 6.16 -7.74 6.49
CA TRP A 72 7.45 -7.65 7.15
C TRP A 72 8.28 -6.45 6.73
N LEU A 73 8.34 -6.16 5.42
CA LEU A 73 9.07 -4.99 4.92
C LEU A 73 8.45 -3.68 5.43
N THR A 74 7.12 -3.58 5.44
CA THR A 74 6.40 -2.41 5.98
C THR A 74 6.62 -2.28 7.49
N PHE A 75 6.58 -3.38 8.24
CA PHE A 75 6.83 -3.39 9.67
C PHE A 75 8.25 -2.96 10.02
N ILE A 76 9.27 -3.50 9.33
CA ILE A 76 10.66 -3.09 9.50
C ILE A 76 10.81 -1.60 9.20
N SER A 77 10.22 -1.12 8.09
CA SER A 77 10.28 0.29 7.70
C SER A 77 9.68 1.21 8.77
N LEU A 78 8.55 0.83 9.38
CA LEU A 78 7.92 1.55 10.49
C LEU A 78 8.79 1.58 11.75
N VAL A 79 9.38 0.45 12.12
CA VAL A 79 10.26 0.38 13.31
C VAL A 79 11.54 1.20 13.12
N THR A 80 12.01 1.37 11.88
CA THR A 80 13.20 2.19 11.58
C THR A 80 12.94 3.71 11.58
N ILE A 81 11.69 4.17 11.69
CA ILE A 81 11.33 5.60 11.69
C ILE A 81 12.11 6.42 12.73
N PRO A 82 12.27 5.99 14.00
CA PRO A 82 13.03 6.77 15.00
C PRO A 82 14.53 6.87 14.67
N GLY A 83 15.05 5.96 13.84
CA GLY A 83 16.46 5.89 13.49
C GLY A 83 16.84 6.69 12.23
N SER A 84 15.94 6.80 11.24
CA SER A 84 16.21 7.58 10.02
C SER A 84 14.94 7.84 9.20
N PHE A 85 14.48 9.10 9.19
CA PHE A 85 13.39 9.57 8.32
C PHE A 85 13.69 9.35 6.83
N TRP A 86 14.96 9.39 6.44
CA TRP A 86 15.39 9.20 5.05
C TRP A 86 15.05 7.81 4.52
N VAL A 87 15.09 6.78 5.36
CA VAL A 87 14.70 5.43 4.96
C VAL A 87 13.24 5.44 4.51
N LEU A 88 12.35 6.08 5.26
CA LEU A 88 10.93 6.18 4.92
C LEU A 88 10.72 7.00 3.63
N ALA A 89 11.41 8.13 3.49
CA ALA A 89 11.30 9.00 2.32
C ALA A 89 11.62 8.26 1.01
N PHE A 90 12.58 7.33 1.04
CA PHE A 90 12.89 6.50 -0.12
C PHE A 90 12.00 5.26 -0.21
N THR A 91 11.77 4.51 0.87
CA THR A 91 11.08 3.22 0.79
C THR A 91 9.57 3.35 0.60
N ALA A 92 8.95 4.37 1.20
CA ALA A 92 7.50 4.57 1.16
C ALA A 92 6.91 4.67 -0.27
N PRO A 93 7.46 5.44 -1.23
CA PRO A 93 6.90 5.49 -2.57
C PRO A 93 6.96 4.14 -3.30
N PHE A 94 8.06 3.39 -3.16
CA PHE A 94 8.18 2.06 -3.77
C PHE A 94 7.21 1.06 -3.13
N MET A 95 7.09 1.09 -1.80
CA MET A 95 6.18 0.24 -1.05
C MET A 95 4.72 0.53 -1.41
N ALA A 96 4.36 1.80 -1.62
CA ALA A 96 3.02 2.20 -2.02
C ALA A 96 2.61 1.67 -3.40
N ILE A 97 3.52 1.76 -4.37
CA ILE A 97 3.31 1.22 -5.72
C ILE A 97 3.24 -0.31 -5.65
N PHE A 98 4.17 -0.94 -4.93
CA PHE A 98 4.20 -2.39 -4.77
C PHE A 98 2.93 -2.92 -4.12
N TYR A 99 2.46 -2.30 -3.04
CA TYR A 99 1.22 -2.64 -2.36
C TYR A 99 0.02 -2.59 -3.31
N THR A 100 -0.12 -1.46 -4.02
CA THR A 100 -1.22 -1.23 -4.95
C THR A 100 -1.24 -2.28 -6.06
N GLY A 101 -0.07 -2.59 -6.65
CA GLY A 101 0.08 -3.65 -7.64
C GLY A 101 -0.29 -5.03 -7.12
N LEU A 102 0.09 -5.34 -5.88
CA LEU A 102 -0.27 -6.58 -5.19
C LEU A 102 -1.80 -6.69 -5.02
N CYS A 103 -2.46 -5.61 -4.59
CA CYS A 103 -3.92 -5.56 -4.46
C CYS A 103 -4.62 -5.78 -5.81
N PHE A 104 -4.15 -5.16 -6.89
CA PHE A 104 -4.72 -5.41 -8.24
C PHE A 104 -4.49 -6.85 -8.72
N GLY A 105 -3.29 -7.41 -8.53
CA GLY A 105 -3.01 -8.80 -8.89
C GLY A 105 -3.89 -9.80 -8.15
N GLU A 106 -4.20 -9.52 -6.87
CA GLU A 106 -5.13 -10.33 -6.09
C GLU A 106 -6.59 -10.15 -6.53
N VAL A 107 -7.02 -8.91 -6.82
CA VAL A 107 -8.36 -8.64 -7.38
C VAL A 107 -8.53 -9.34 -8.72
N TRP A 108 -7.51 -9.32 -9.59
CA TRP A 108 -7.50 -10.07 -10.84
C TRP A 108 -7.68 -11.57 -10.60
N LYS A 109 -6.88 -12.18 -9.73
CA LYS A 109 -6.99 -13.62 -9.42
C LYS A 109 -8.39 -13.99 -8.89
N MET A 110 -9.02 -13.12 -8.11
CA MET A 110 -10.41 -13.31 -7.65
C MET A 110 -11.47 -13.06 -8.74
N ASN A 111 -11.11 -12.35 -9.82
CA ASN A 111 -11.97 -12.10 -10.98
C ASN A 111 -11.88 -13.20 -12.04
N GLN A 112 -10.83 -14.02 -12.02
CA GLN A 112 -10.72 -15.19 -12.88
C GLN A 112 -11.82 -16.19 -12.52
N ARG A 113 -12.56 -16.66 -13.53
CA ARG A 113 -13.58 -17.72 -13.34
C ARG A 113 -12.88 -19.02 -12.91
N PRO A 114 -13.46 -19.82 -12.00
CA PRO A 114 -12.93 -21.13 -11.67
C PRO A 114 -12.83 -21.97 -12.95
N LEU A 115 -11.62 -22.45 -13.27
CA LEU A 115 -11.41 -23.37 -14.39
C LEU A 115 -12.15 -24.70 -14.17
N ASP A 116 -12.54 -24.97 -12.93
CA ASP A 116 -13.32 -26.13 -12.50
C ASP A 116 -14.74 -26.15 -13.11
N ILE A 117 -15.24 -24.99 -13.55
CA ILE A 117 -16.53 -24.85 -14.24
C ILE A 117 -16.41 -25.15 -15.76
N LEU A 118 -15.19 -25.20 -16.29
CA LEU A 118 -14.91 -25.46 -17.71
C LEU A 118 -14.56 -26.94 -18.01
N LYS A 119 -14.66 -27.83 -17.01
CA LYS A 119 -14.53 -29.29 -17.17
C LYS A 119 -15.89 -29.95 -17.11
#